data_AF-A0A080LS39-F1
#
_entry.id   AF-A0A080LS39-F1
#
_cell.length_a   1.000
_cell.length_b   1.000
_cell.length_c   1.000
_cell.angle_alpha   90.00
_cell.angle_beta   90.00
_cell.angle_gamma   90.00
#
_symmetry.space_group_name_H-M   'P 1'
#
loop_
_entity.id
_entity.type
_entity.pdbx_description
1 polymer ?
#
loop_
_entity_poly.entity_id
_entity_poly.type
_entity_poly.pdbx_seq_one_letter_code
_entity_poly.pdbx_strand_id
1 'polypeptide(L)'
;MESSDGRHRVTIVLTFHTSEQKKEKREMKFATTIGLMGMLLACGVARAAAPTEADVASAEETVNKVRAAARLLHEKGSSAYADFNQKDGKWVWKDSYVFVFDCRKDRMIAHPMRPDLVGKPILQITDNAGKYIFKELCKAGSEPRGGWVEYSWPKPGAGRLSRKISYATTADISFATGIQVSAGIYDEGITLPELAKVLEKMSDPAKYPAM
;
A
#
# COMPACT_ATOMS: atom_id res chain seq x y z
N MET A 1 -87.71 25.03 -12.60
CA MET A 1 -86.59 25.82 -13.18
C MET A 1 -85.42 24.85 -13.30
N GLU A 2 -85.36 24.03 -14.37
CA GLU A 2 -84.86 24.35 -15.73
C GLU A 2 -83.31 24.27 -15.74
N SER A 3 -82.72 23.14 -16.22
CA SER A 3 -82.25 22.84 -17.60
C SER A 3 -80.91 23.56 -17.93
N SER A 4 -79.88 23.04 -18.61
CA SER A 4 -79.62 21.82 -19.40
C SER A 4 -78.10 21.65 -19.63
N ASP A 5 -77.67 20.41 -19.92
CA ASP A 5 -76.66 19.90 -20.89
C ASP A 5 -75.41 20.76 -21.31
N GLY A 6 -74.23 20.19 -21.60
CA GLY A 6 -73.99 18.82 -21.99
C GLY A 6 -72.52 18.38 -22.17
N ARG A 7 -72.44 17.07 -22.42
CA ARG A 7 -71.29 16.18 -22.68
C ARG A 7 -70.30 16.73 -23.70
N HIS A 8 -69.09 16.15 -23.75
CA HIS A 8 -68.61 15.31 -24.86
C HIS A 8 -67.45 14.41 -24.34
N ARG A 9 -67.60 13.09 -24.54
CA ARG A 9 -66.59 12.04 -24.34
C ARG A 9 -65.87 11.84 -25.68
N VAL A 10 -64.56 11.63 -25.67
CA VAL A 10 -63.87 10.91 -26.76
C VAL A 10 -62.84 9.94 -26.18
N THR A 11 -63.07 8.68 -26.51
CA THR A 11 -62.28 7.47 -26.30
C THR A 11 -61.10 7.43 -27.30
N ILE A 12 -60.12 6.53 -27.10
CA ILE A 12 -59.47 5.65 -28.11
C ILE A 12 -57.92 5.64 -28.11
N VAL A 13 -57.42 4.46 -27.70
CA VAL A 13 -56.29 3.67 -28.24
C VAL A 13 -54.89 3.82 -27.65
N LEU A 14 -54.61 2.87 -26.75
CA LEU A 14 -53.31 2.24 -26.52
C LEU A 14 -52.77 1.67 -27.84
N THR A 15 -51.59 2.12 -28.28
CA THR A 15 -50.77 1.36 -29.23
C THR A 15 -49.37 1.18 -28.65
N PHE A 16 -49.09 -0.05 -28.22
CA PHE A 16 -47.77 -0.53 -27.87
C PHE A 16 -46.94 -0.63 -29.15
N HIS A 17 -45.76 0.02 -29.19
CA HIS A 17 -44.79 -0.17 -30.25
C HIS A 17 -43.71 -1.14 -29.77
N THR A 18 -43.92 -2.42 -30.06
CA THR A 18 -42.93 -3.51 -29.94
C THR A 18 -42.07 -3.49 -31.20
N SER A 19 -40.77 -3.25 -31.07
CA SER A 19 -39.83 -3.47 -32.18
C SER A 19 -39.41 -4.94 -32.21
N GLU A 20 -39.81 -5.62 -33.29
CA GLU A 20 -39.48 -7.01 -33.59
C GLU A 20 -37.97 -7.19 -33.84
N GLN A 21 -37.39 -8.19 -33.17
CA GLN A 21 -36.13 -8.82 -33.57
C GLN A 21 -36.47 -10.13 -34.30
N LYS A 22 -36.44 -10.12 -35.63
CA LYS A 22 -36.67 -11.31 -36.46
C LYS A 22 -35.34 -11.94 -36.88
N LYS A 23 -35.12 -13.16 -36.39
CA LYS A 23 -34.18 -14.16 -36.91
C LYS A 23 -34.44 -14.42 -38.40
N GLU A 24 -33.39 -14.49 -39.21
CA GLU A 24 -33.40 -15.38 -40.37
C GLU A 24 -32.02 -16.01 -40.59
N LYS A 25 -32.04 -17.34 -40.73
CA LYS A 25 -30.91 -18.25 -40.93
C LYS A 25 -30.66 -18.44 -42.43
N ARG A 26 -29.48 -19.01 -42.73
CA ARG A 26 -29.13 -19.85 -43.91
C ARG A 26 -28.79 -19.01 -45.16
N GLU A 27 -27.64 -19.17 -45.81
CA GLU A 27 -27.03 -20.39 -46.34
C GLU A 27 -25.51 -20.21 -46.51
N MET A 28 -24.79 -21.32 -46.32
CA MET A 28 -23.36 -21.45 -46.50
C MET A 28 -23.08 -21.94 -47.93
N LYS A 29 -22.34 -21.16 -48.73
CA LYS A 29 -21.79 -21.61 -50.01
C LYS A 29 -20.27 -21.65 -49.93
N PHE A 30 -19.75 -22.87 -49.95
CA PHE A 30 -18.35 -23.21 -50.17
C PHE A 30 -17.96 -22.83 -51.61
N ALA A 31 -16.92 -22.02 -51.77
CA ALA A 31 -16.12 -21.98 -53.00
C ALA A 31 -14.72 -21.46 -52.70
N THR A 32 -13.76 -22.35 -52.87
CA THR A 32 -12.31 -22.24 -52.77
C THR A 32 -11.73 -21.05 -53.54
N THR A 33 -10.85 -20.26 -52.89
CA THR A 33 -9.66 -19.68 -53.55
C THR A 33 -8.61 -19.31 -52.53
N ILE A 34 -7.38 -19.67 -52.88
CA ILE A 34 -6.15 -19.68 -52.10
C ILE A 34 -5.59 -18.26 -51.99
N GLY A 35 -5.21 -17.85 -50.79
CA GLY A 35 -4.48 -16.61 -50.53
C GLY A 35 -3.79 -16.66 -49.17
N LEU A 36 -2.62 -17.29 -49.11
CA LEU A 36 -1.69 -17.15 -47.99
C LEU A 36 -1.19 -15.70 -47.91
N MET A 37 -1.41 -15.03 -46.79
CA MET A 37 -0.38 -14.16 -46.18
C MET A 37 -0.70 -14.03 -44.68
N GLY A 38 0.16 -14.63 -43.87
CA GLY A 38 -0.07 -14.90 -42.46
C GLY A 38 -0.19 -13.65 -41.59
N MET A 39 -1.29 -13.58 -40.84
CA MET A 39 -1.38 -12.71 -39.67
C MET A 39 -0.88 -13.51 -38.46
N LEU A 40 0.41 -13.35 -38.15
CA LEU A 40 1.00 -13.84 -36.91
C LEU A 40 0.28 -13.18 -35.73
N LEU A 41 -0.63 -13.91 -35.08
CA LEU A 41 -0.99 -13.64 -33.71
C LEU A 41 0.22 -13.97 -32.82
N ALA A 42 1.10 -12.99 -32.65
CA ALA A 42 2.05 -13.00 -31.56
C ALA A 42 1.26 -12.83 -30.26
N CYS A 43 0.91 -13.96 -29.64
CA CYS A 43 0.46 -14.00 -28.26
C CYS A 43 1.64 -13.53 -27.39
N GLY A 44 1.69 -12.23 -27.13
CA GLY A 44 2.69 -11.62 -26.27
C GLY A 44 2.58 -12.21 -24.87
N VAL A 45 3.43 -13.16 -24.54
CA VAL A 45 3.61 -13.62 -23.17
C VAL A 45 4.24 -12.44 -22.44
N ALA A 46 3.44 -11.67 -21.71
CA ALA A 46 3.93 -10.61 -20.85
C ALA A 46 4.83 -11.26 -19.79
N ARG A 47 6.14 -11.26 -20.04
CA ARG A 47 7.13 -11.70 -19.05
C ARG A 47 7.12 -10.63 -17.97
N ALA A 48 6.54 -10.96 -16.81
CA ALA A 48 6.69 -10.14 -15.63
C ALA A 48 8.20 -9.99 -15.37
N ALA A 49 8.72 -8.78 -15.58
CA ALA A 49 10.10 -8.46 -15.29
C ALA A 49 10.29 -8.63 -13.78
N ALA A 50 11.29 -9.43 -13.39
CA ALA A 50 11.72 -9.45 -12.00
C ALA A 50 12.19 -8.04 -11.62
N PRO A 51 11.89 -7.55 -10.40
CA PRO A 51 12.34 -6.23 -9.96
C PRO A 51 13.86 -6.16 -10.06
N THR A 52 14.37 -5.08 -10.65
CA THR A 52 15.81 -4.85 -10.74
C THR A 52 16.35 -4.44 -9.37
N GLU A 53 17.65 -4.56 -9.13
CA GLU A 53 18.27 -4.16 -7.85
C GLU A 53 17.99 -2.68 -7.49
N ALA A 54 17.73 -1.85 -8.50
CA ALA A 54 17.31 -0.46 -8.33
C ALA A 54 15.88 -0.31 -7.74
N ASP A 55 15.04 -1.33 -7.85
CA ASP A 55 13.65 -1.35 -7.40
C ASP A 55 13.46 -1.89 -5.98
N VAL A 56 14.55 -2.17 -5.26
CA VAL A 56 14.54 -2.66 -3.87
C VAL A 56 15.09 -1.58 -2.92
N ALA A 57 14.39 -1.31 -1.83
CA ALA A 57 14.84 -0.38 -0.80
C ALA A 57 16.11 -0.90 -0.10
N SER A 58 17.10 -0.02 0.11
CA SER A 58 18.32 -0.37 0.85
C SER A 58 18.18 -0.06 2.34
N ALA A 59 18.99 -0.70 3.17
CA ALA A 59 19.03 -0.45 4.61
C ALA A 59 19.38 1.01 4.94
N GLU A 60 20.37 1.58 4.25
CA GLU A 60 20.80 2.98 4.45
C GLU A 60 19.69 3.97 4.05
N GLU A 61 19.03 3.74 2.91
CA GLU A 61 17.89 4.55 2.47
C GLU A 61 16.73 4.47 3.48
N THR A 62 16.47 3.28 4.02
CA THR A 62 15.44 3.04 5.04
C THR A 62 15.69 3.84 6.30
N VAL A 63 16.91 3.78 6.86
CA VAL A 63 17.26 4.55 8.07
C VAL A 63 17.14 6.05 7.80
N ASN A 64 17.61 6.54 6.64
CA ASN A 64 17.50 7.94 6.26
C ASN A 64 16.03 8.41 6.19
N LYS A 65 15.15 7.61 5.56
CA LYS A 65 13.71 7.91 5.46
C LYS A 65 13.04 7.92 6.83
N VAL A 66 13.34 6.94 7.69
CA VAL A 66 12.78 6.87 9.05
C VAL A 66 13.22 8.06 9.90
N ARG A 67 14.51 8.42 9.89
CA ARG A 67 15.00 9.60 10.63
C ARG A 67 14.42 10.91 10.08
N ALA A 68 14.28 11.03 8.76
CA ALA A 68 13.63 12.19 8.15
C ALA A 68 12.14 12.30 8.53
N ALA A 69 11.44 11.17 8.63
CA ALA A 69 10.06 11.12 9.09
C ALA A 69 9.93 11.47 10.58
N ALA A 70 10.85 10.99 11.43
CA ALA A 70 10.92 11.38 12.84
C ALA A 70 11.15 12.90 13.00
N ARG A 71 12.06 13.49 12.21
CA ARG A 71 12.26 14.95 12.18
C ARG A 71 11.01 15.71 11.74
N LEU A 72 10.33 15.25 10.69
CA LEU A 72 9.08 15.90 10.26
C LEU A 72 8.03 15.89 11.37
N LEU A 73 7.92 14.77 12.10
CA LEU A 73 7.01 14.66 13.25
C LEU A 73 7.45 15.56 14.41
N HIS A 74 8.75 15.72 14.64
CA HIS A 74 9.26 16.67 15.63
C HIS A 74 8.86 18.12 15.28
N GLU A 75 9.05 18.52 14.02
CA GLU A 75 8.78 19.87 13.54
C GLU A 75 7.28 20.21 13.46
N LYS A 76 6.47 19.27 12.95
CA LYS A 76 5.06 19.52 12.62
C LYS A 76 4.06 18.85 13.56
N GLY A 77 4.54 17.98 14.46
CA GLY A 77 3.72 17.19 15.34
C GLY A 77 2.71 16.31 14.60
N SER A 78 1.52 16.19 15.19
CA SER A 78 0.43 15.35 14.67
C SER A 78 -0.12 15.81 13.32
N SER A 79 0.11 17.06 12.91
CA SER A 79 -0.35 17.56 11.60
C SER A 79 0.30 16.82 10.42
N ALA A 80 1.48 16.21 10.62
CA ALA A 80 2.17 15.43 9.60
C ALA A 80 1.67 13.97 9.46
N TYR A 81 0.75 13.49 10.32
CA TYR A 81 0.28 12.10 10.24
C TYR A 81 -0.37 11.74 8.90
N ALA A 82 -1.07 12.68 8.28
CA ALA A 82 -1.72 12.45 6.99
C ALA A 82 -0.72 12.20 5.85
N ASP A 83 0.48 12.80 5.90
CA ASP A 83 1.52 12.60 4.89
C ASP A 83 1.90 11.12 4.76
N PHE A 84 1.91 10.39 5.89
CA PHE A 84 2.30 8.98 5.95
C PHE A 84 1.21 8.00 5.49
N ASN A 85 -0.02 8.46 5.25
CA ASN A 85 -1.12 7.62 4.76
C ASN A 85 -1.27 7.66 3.23
N GLN A 86 -0.47 8.49 2.54
CA GLN A 86 -0.52 8.59 1.08
C GLN A 86 0.22 7.41 0.43
N LYS A 87 -0.52 6.55 -0.28
CA LYS A 87 0.03 5.36 -0.96
C LYS A 87 1.07 5.72 -2.01
N ASP A 88 0.88 6.84 -2.70
CA ASP A 88 1.78 7.35 -3.74
C ASP A 88 2.59 8.56 -3.25
N GLY A 89 2.67 8.76 -1.93
CA GLY A 89 3.37 9.87 -1.30
C GLY A 89 4.88 9.64 -1.18
N LYS A 90 5.63 10.69 -0.83
CA LYS A 90 7.11 10.66 -0.68
C LYS A 90 7.65 9.66 0.36
N TRP A 91 6.77 9.13 1.20
CA TRP A 91 7.05 8.16 2.26
C TRP A 91 6.86 6.71 1.84
N VAL A 92 6.45 6.48 0.59
CA VAL A 92 6.46 5.19 -0.09
C VAL A 92 7.50 5.30 -1.21
N TRP A 93 8.41 4.34 -1.27
CA TRP A 93 9.46 4.31 -2.29
C TRP A 93 9.82 2.86 -2.59
N LYS A 94 10.05 2.57 -3.87
CA LYS A 94 10.39 1.21 -4.32
C LYS A 94 9.38 0.20 -3.75
N ASP A 95 9.84 -0.76 -2.96
CA ASP A 95 9.03 -1.75 -2.25
C ASP A 95 8.87 -1.49 -0.74
N SER A 96 9.26 -0.31 -0.26
CA SER A 96 9.24 0.09 1.15
C SER A 96 8.35 1.31 1.41
N TYR A 97 8.06 1.55 2.69
CA TYR A 97 7.18 2.60 3.15
C TYR A 97 7.39 2.91 4.64
N VAL A 98 7.15 4.16 5.03
CA VAL A 98 7.09 4.57 6.43
C VAL A 98 5.71 4.23 7.02
N PHE A 99 5.71 3.76 8.26
CA PHE A 99 4.52 3.64 9.10
C PHE A 99 4.81 4.20 10.49
N VAL A 100 3.76 4.70 11.15
CA VAL A 100 3.85 5.42 12.43
C VAL A 100 2.88 4.80 13.41
N PHE A 101 3.32 4.59 14.64
CA PHE A 101 2.53 3.95 15.68
C PHE A 101 2.82 4.54 17.06
N ASP A 102 1.86 4.38 17.97
CA ASP A 102 1.93 4.82 19.35
C ASP A 102 2.03 3.59 20.27
N CYS A 103 3.21 3.39 20.83
CA CYS A 103 3.52 2.28 21.73
C CYS A 103 2.80 2.38 23.08
N ARG A 104 2.51 3.60 23.55
CA ARG A 104 1.86 3.79 24.85
C ARG A 104 0.34 3.69 24.76
N LYS A 105 -0.23 4.11 23.63
CA LYS A 105 -1.68 4.03 23.39
C LYS A 105 -2.11 2.75 22.67
N ASP A 106 -1.18 1.83 22.40
CA ASP A 106 -1.44 0.60 21.65
C ASP A 106 -2.21 0.93 20.36
N ARG A 107 -1.62 1.72 19.47
CA ARG A 107 -2.38 2.23 18.32
C ARG A 107 -1.54 2.49 17.08
N MET A 108 -2.03 2.04 15.93
CA MET A 108 -1.50 2.45 14.64
C MET A 108 -1.91 3.88 14.33
N ILE A 109 -0.97 4.74 13.96
CA ILE A 109 -1.21 6.15 13.64
C ILE A 109 -1.30 6.36 12.13
N ALA A 110 -0.39 5.74 11.37
CA ALA A 110 -0.39 5.80 9.91
C ALA A 110 0.25 4.56 9.30
N HIS A 111 -0.36 4.03 8.23
CA HIS A 111 0.18 2.88 7.50
C HIS A 111 -0.32 2.88 6.04
N PRO A 112 0.49 3.31 5.05
CA PRO A 112 0.02 3.57 3.69
C PRO A 112 -0.38 2.29 2.93
N MET A 113 0.20 1.14 3.30
CA MET A 113 -0.13 -0.16 2.67
C MET A 113 -1.22 -0.95 3.42
N ARG A 114 -1.64 -0.50 4.61
CA ARG A 114 -2.61 -1.17 5.49
C ARG A 114 -3.45 -0.13 6.23
N PRO A 115 -4.23 0.69 5.48
CA PRO A 115 -5.08 1.70 6.08
C PRO A 115 -6.12 1.10 7.04
N ASP A 116 -6.45 -0.18 6.89
CA ASP A 116 -7.32 -0.94 7.78
C ASP A 116 -6.77 -1.10 9.21
N LEU A 117 -5.45 -0.95 9.41
CA LEU A 117 -4.84 -0.97 10.74
C LEU A 117 -4.94 0.37 11.46
N VAL A 118 -5.14 1.49 10.76
CA VAL A 118 -5.11 2.83 11.36
C VAL A 118 -6.18 2.96 12.45
N GLY A 119 -5.76 3.40 13.63
CA GLY A 119 -6.61 3.52 14.82
C GLY A 119 -6.83 2.22 15.60
N LYS A 120 -6.32 1.07 15.13
CA LYS A 120 -6.48 -0.24 15.80
C LYS A 120 -5.33 -0.54 16.78
N PRO A 121 -5.59 -1.39 17.78
CA PRO A 121 -4.55 -2.02 18.60
C PRO A 121 -3.49 -2.74 17.77
N ILE A 122 -2.24 -2.60 18.17
CA ILE A 122 -1.05 -3.10 17.48
C ILE A 122 -0.28 -4.16 18.29
N LEU A 123 -0.35 -4.12 19.63
CA LEU A 123 0.49 -4.93 20.50
C LEU A 123 0.14 -6.43 20.47
N GLN A 124 -1.03 -6.79 19.94
CA GLN A 124 -1.45 -8.19 19.74
C GLN A 124 -1.25 -8.67 18.30
N ILE A 125 -0.73 -7.83 17.39
CA ILE A 125 -0.47 -8.25 16.01
C ILE A 125 0.77 -9.13 16.00
N THR A 126 0.60 -10.37 15.54
CA THR A 126 1.66 -11.36 15.40
C THR A 126 1.97 -11.65 13.93
N ASP A 127 3.21 -12.06 13.65
CA ASP A 127 3.54 -12.73 12.39
C ASP A 127 3.08 -14.21 12.41
N ASN A 128 3.36 -14.94 11.33
CA ASN A 128 3.00 -16.36 11.18
C ASN A 128 3.79 -17.30 12.10
N ALA A 129 4.88 -16.83 12.72
CA ALA A 129 5.65 -17.57 13.71
C ALA A 129 5.21 -17.23 15.16
N GLY A 130 4.20 -16.37 15.33
CA GLY A 130 3.70 -15.95 16.63
C GLY A 130 4.48 -14.80 17.28
N LYS A 131 5.41 -14.15 16.56
CA LYS A 131 6.17 -13.01 17.07
C LYS A 131 5.27 -11.78 17.15
N TYR A 132 5.20 -11.14 18.31
CA TYR A 132 4.48 -9.86 18.50
C TYR A 132 5.24 -8.69 17.87
N ILE A 133 4.92 -8.38 16.61
CA ILE A 133 5.68 -7.45 15.76
C ILE A 133 5.88 -6.09 16.43
N PHE A 134 4.79 -5.47 16.90
CA PHE A 134 4.87 -4.12 17.46
C PHE A 134 5.43 -4.07 18.87
N LYS A 135 5.38 -5.16 19.65
CA LYS A 135 6.09 -5.21 20.94
C LYS A 135 7.61 -5.15 20.72
N GLU A 136 8.11 -5.94 19.77
CA GLU A 136 9.54 -5.94 19.40
C GLU A 136 9.95 -4.60 18.77
N LEU A 137 9.14 -4.02 17.89
CA LEU A 137 9.41 -2.70 17.32
C LEU A 137 9.42 -1.61 18.40
N CYS A 138 8.44 -1.61 19.31
CA CYS A 138 8.40 -0.67 20.43
C CYS A 138 9.67 -0.76 21.29
N LYS A 139 10.14 -1.98 21.59
CA LYS A 139 11.38 -2.20 22.32
C LYS A 139 12.59 -1.67 21.54
N ALA A 140 12.75 -2.08 20.27
CA ALA A 140 13.89 -1.71 19.44
C ALA A 140 13.96 -0.20 19.14
N GLY A 141 12.83 0.45 18.89
CA GLY A 141 12.75 1.88 18.60
C GLY A 141 13.00 2.78 19.81
N SER A 142 12.94 2.22 21.03
CA SER A 142 13.32 2.91 22.27
C SER A 142 14.81 2.89 22.57
N GLU A 143 15.61 2.12 21.81
CA GLU A 143 17.07 2.18 21.91
C GLU A 143 17.58 3.54 21.42
N PRO A 144 18.68 4.10 21.99
CA PRO A 144 19.17 5.44 21.65
C PRO A 144 19.46 5.67 20.16
N ARG A 145 19.78 4.61 19.42
CA ARG A 145 20.08 4.65 17.97
C ARG A 145 18.96 4.07 17.11
N GLY A 146 17.81 3.77 17.72
CA GLY A 146 16.81 2.89 17.14
C GLY A 146 17.32 1.45 16.99
N GLY A 147 16.51 0.60 16.39
CA GLY A 147 16.85 -0.82 16.26
C GLY A 147 16.12 -1.51 15.12
N TRP A 148 16.67 -2.65 14.70
CA TRP A 148 16.13 -3.49 13.64
C TRP A 148 15.33 -4.66 14.21
N VAL A 149 14.18 -4.95 13.59
CA VAL A 149 13.33 -6.08 13.93
C VAL A 149 12.96 -6.84 12.66
N GLU A 150 13.21 -8.14 12.67
CA GLU A 150 12.83 -9.06 11.61
C GLU A 150 11.48 -9.72 11.91
N TYR A 151 10.61 -9.81 10.91
CA TYR A 151 9.30 -10.48 10.98
C TYR A 151 8.75 -10.79 9.57
N SER A 152 7.73 -11.64 9.48
CA SER A 152 7.03 -11.90 8.21
C SER A 152 5.95 -10.85 7.94
N TRP A 153 5.93 -10.25 6.76
CA TRP A 153 4.90 -9.26 6.38
C TRP A 153 4.57 -9.32 4.87
N PRO A 154 3.34 -8.98 4.45
CA PRO A 154 3.01 -8.92 3.03
C PRO A 154 3.82 -7.86 2.29
N LYS A 155 4.55 -8.27 1.26
CA LYS A 155 5.26 -7.33 0.37
C LYS A 155 4.26 -6.63 -0.56
N PRO A 156 4.30 -5.29 -0.72
CA PRO A 156 3.42 -4.57 -1.62
C PRO A 156 3.45 -5.16 -3.04
N GLY A 157 2.27 -5.44 -3.61
CA GLY A 157 2.14 -5.99 -4.97
C GLY A 157 2.47 -7.48 -5.13
N ALA A 158 3.06 -8.15 -4.13
CA ALA A 158 3.49 -9.55 -4.26
C ALA A 158 2.43 -10.58 -3.83
N GLY A 159 1.38 -10.17 -3.10
CA GLY A 159 0.29 -11.04 -2.64
C GLY A 159 0.66 -12.10 -1.60
N ARG A 160 1.95 -12.30 -1.29
CA ARG A 160 2.47 -13.28 -0.33
C ARG A 160 3.25 -12.62 0.81
N LEU A 161 3.34 -13.33 1.93
CA LEU A 161 4.27 -12.98 3.01
C LEU A 161 5.72 -13.07 2.52
N SER A 162 6.57 -12.20 3.03
CA SER A 162 8.01 -12.17 2.77
C SER A 162 8.74 -11.79 4.05
N ARG A 163 10.02 -12.16 4.13
CA ARG A 163 10.88 -11.73 5.23
C ARG A 163 11.06 -10.22 5.16
N LYS A 164 10.68 -9.51 6.22
CA LYS A 164 10.84 -8.06 6.34
C LYS A 164 11.72 -7.73 7.54
N ILE A 165 12.65 -6.81 7.36
CA ILE A 165 13.47 -6.27 8.45
C ILE A 165 13.24 -4.76 8.52
N SER A 166 12.66 -4.31 9.63
CA SER A 166 12.33 -2.90 9.83
C SER A 166 13.21 -2.24 10.87
N TYR A 167 13.67 -1.03 10.54
CA TYR A 167 14.28 -0.12 11.48
C TYR A 167 13.18 0.71 12.15
N ALA A 168 13.23 0.83 13.47
CA ALA A 168 12.34 1.68 14.25
C ALA A 168 13.16 2.68 15.07
N THR A 169 12.60 3.88 15.26
CA THR A 169 13.14 4.89 16.17
C THR A 169 12.01 5.73 16.76
N THR A 170 12.27 6.37 17.89
CA THR A 170 11.33 7.28 18.55
C THR A 170 11.24 8.59 17.77
N ALA A 171 10.04 9.15 17.70
CA ALA A 171 9.82 10.52 17.23
C ALA A 171 9.34 11.38 18.40
N ASP A 172 10.16 12.35 18.79
CA ASP A 172 9.84 13.28 19.85
C ASP A 172 8.87 14.34 19.34
N ILE A 173 7.60 14.21 19.72
CA ILE A 173 6.55 15.17 19.38
C ILE A 173 6.21 15.97 20.62
N SER A 174 6.10 17.29 20.50
CA SER A 174 5.68 18.14 21.62
C SER A 174 4.34 17.64 22.19
N PHE A 175 4.30 17.41 23.51
CA PHE A 175 3.13 16.94 24.25
C PHE A 175 2.60 15.54 23.90
N ALA A 176 3.34 14.75 23.11
CA ALA A 176 3.04 13.34 22.85
C ALA A 176 4.27 12.47 23.08
N THR A 177 4.07 11.25 23.57
CA THR A 177 5.14 10.31 23.91
C THR A 177 4.75 8.91 23.47
N GLY A 178 5.74 8.07 23.18
CA GLY A 178 5.51 6.72 22.68
C GLY A 178 5.31 6.64 21.17
N ILE A 179 5.43 7.76 20.45
CA ILE A 179 5.35 7.75 18.99
C ILE A 179 6.65 7.21 18.44
N GLN A 180 6.54 6.18 17.61
CA GLN A 180 7.65 5.61 16.88
C GLN A 180 7.36 5.60 15.39
N VAL A 181 8.44 5.69 14.63
CA VAL A 181 8.45 5.68 13.18
C VAL A 181 9.26 4.49 12.72
N SER A 182 8.76 3.78 11.73
CA SER A 182 9.45 2.62 11.20
C SER A 182 9.25 2.47 9.70
N ALA A 183 10.24 1.85 9.05
CA ALA A 183 10.18 1.36 7.69
C ALA A 183 11.11 0.15 7.59
N GLY A 184 11.00 -0.64 6.52
CA GLY A 184 11.83 -1.83 6.38
C GLY A 184 12.06 -2.29 4.97
N ILE A 185 13.03 -3.17 4.83
CA ILE A 185 13.41 -3.81 3.57
C ILE A 185 12.84 -5.23 3.53
N TYR A 186 12.54 -5.71 2.33
CA TYR A 186 12.18 -7.11 2.09
C TYR A 186 13.38 -7.84 1.51
N ASP A 187 14.03 -8.65 2.33
CA ASP A 187 15.30 -9.28 1.99
C ASP A 187 15.41 -10.64 2.69
N GLU A 188 15.73 -11.69 1.92
CA GLU A 188 15.83 -13.06 2.41
C GLU A 188 17.25 -13.42 2.90
N GLY A 189 18.27 -12.62 2.56
CA GLY A 189 19.69 -12.94 2.81
C GLY A 189 20.40 -12.03 3.81
N ILE A 190 19.97 -10.78 3.98
CA ILE A 190 20.66 -9.83 4.86
C ILE A 190 20.54 -10.21 6.33
N THR A 191 21.64 -10.10 7.06
CA THR A 191 21.72 -10.50 8.47
C THR A 191 21.61 -9.29 9.41
N LEU A 192 21.11 -9.50 10.63
CA LEU A 192 21.05 -8.44 11.65
C LEU A 192 22.44 -7.83 11.97
N PRO A 193 23.55 -8.59 12.03
CA PRO A 193 24.89 -8.02 12.18
C PRO A 193 25.30 -7.09 11.03
N GLU A 194 24.92 -7.37 9.78
CA GLU A 194 25.19 -6.46 8.65
C GLU A 194 24.39 -5.16 8.78
N LEU A 195 23.13 -5.26 9.21
CA LEU A 195 22.30 -4.08 9.50
C LEU A 195 22.82 -3.26 10.67
N ALA A 196 23.43 -3.90 11.68
CA ALA A 196 24.11 -3.19 12.76
C ALA A 196 25.32 -2.39 12.25
N LYS A 197 26.12 -2.95 11.32
CA LYS A 197 27.21 -2.21 10.66
C LYS A 197 26.70 -0.99 9.88
N VAL A 198 25.51 -1.07 9.28
CA VAL A 198 24.86 0.10 8.65
C VAL A 198 24.58 1.18 9.69
N LEU A 199 24.05 0.83 10.87
CA LEU A 199 23.85 1.79 11.95
C LEU A 199 25.17 2.40 12.44
N GLU A 200 26.25 1.63 12.53
CA GLU A 200 27.59 2.14 12.87
C GLU A 200 28.09 3.17 11.87
N LYS A 201 28.05 2.82 10.58
CA LYS A 201 28.39 3.75 9.49
C LYS A 201 27.54 5.03 9.55
N MET A 202 26.26 4.90 9.91
CA MET A 202 25.31 6.01 9.97
C MET A 202 25.28 6.77 11.30
N SER A 203 26.17 6.43 12.23
CA SER A 203 26.36 7.16 13.49
C SER A 203 27.57 8.08 13.46
N ASP A 204 28.29 8.15 12.34
CA ASP A 204 29.30 9.17 12.11
C ASP A 204 28.63 10.57 12.09
N PRO A 205 28.84 11.40 13.12
CA PRO A 205 28.18 12.69 13.25
C PRO A 205 28.65 13.69 12.18
N ALA A 206 29.82 13.47 11.57
CA ALA A 206 30.32 14.31 10.47
C ALA A 206 29.53 14.09 9.18
N LYS A 207 28.93 12.91 9.00
CA LYS A 207 28.20 12.52 7.79
C LYS A 207 26.68 12.44 8.00
N TYR A 208 26.26 12.13 9.22
CA TYR A 208 24.86 12.02 9.62
C TYR A 208 24.69 12.69 10.99
N PRO A 209 24.51 14.03 11.04
CA PRO A 209 24.35 14.74 12.30
C PRO A 209 23.21 14.12 13.12
N ALA A 210 23.46 13.96 14.43
CA ALA A 210 22.47 13.47 15.37
C ALA A 210 21.21 14.34 15.33
N MET A 211 20.07 13.70 15.62
CA MET A 211 18.77 14.38 15.70
C MET A 211 18.74 15.36 16.87
#